data_AF-A0A7T7I712-F1
#
_entry.id   AF-A0A7T7I712-F1
#
_cell.length_a   1.000
_cell.length_b   1.000
_cell.length_c   1.000
_cell.angle_alpha   90.00
_cell.angle_beta   90.00
_cell.angle_gamma   90.00
#
_symmetry.space_group_name_H-M   'P 1'
#
loop_
_entity.id
_entity.type
_entity.pdbx_description
1 polymer ?
#
loop_
_entity_poly.entity_id
_entity_poly.type
_entity_poly.pdbx_seq_one_letter_code
_entity_poly.pdbx_strand_id
1 'polypeptide(L)'
;MGFAVLLALLLIVGAVAAVVVQRRSNGGGAMSDLDAEAEANRWVVRLGGSLSAFTAGARADRTAARELSAAAERHRTARHRLATARTPAEYAVVTRTALEGMHHIRAARTALGIVPPPGPPSVGLPSVGLRRHQRDPVRTR
;
A
#
# COMPACT_ATOMS: atom_id res chain seq x y z
N MET A 1 26.34 43.01 5.86
CA MET A 1 27.03 41.87 5.21
C MET A 1 26.53 40.50 5.68
N GLY A 2 26.35 40.23 6.97
CA GLY A 2 25.90 38.90 7.46
C GLY A 2 24.49 38.46 7.02
N PHE A 3 23.56 39.40 6.85
CA PHE A 3 22.19 39.10 6.42
C PHE A 3 22.10 38.58 4.97
N ALA A 4 22.93 39.11 4.07
CA ALA A 4 22.99 38.66 2.68
C ALA A 4 23.57 37.23 2.58
N VAL A 5 24.53 36.89 3.44
CA VAL A 5 25.11 35.54 3.51
C VAL A 5 24.10 34.53 4.03
N LEU A 6 23.31 34.89 5.06
CA LEU A 6 22.24 34.03 5.59
C LEU A 6 21.13 33.78 4.56
N LEU A 7 20.72 34.82 3.82
CA LEU A 7 19.74 34.69 2.74
C LEU A 7 20.23 33.79 1.60
N ALA A 8 21.48 33.94 1.19
CA ALA A 8 22.08 33.10 0.17
C ALA A 8 22.14 31.64 0.62
N LEU A 9 22.53 31.39 1.88
CA LEU A 9 22.59 30.04 2.43
C LEU A 9 21.20 29.38 2.48
N LEU A 10 20.19 30.13 2.91
CA LEU A 10 18.80 29.65 2.96
C LEU A 10 18.26 29.30 1.58
N LEU A 11 18.55 30.13 0.56
CA LEU A 11 18.17 29.88 -0.83
C LEU A 11 18.84 28.63 -1.40
N ILE A 12 20.13 28.41 -1.11
CA ILE A 12 20.86 27.23 -1.56
C ILE A 12 20.29 25.96 -0.92
N VAL A 13 20.03 25.98 0.38
CA VAL A 13 19.41 24.84 1.08
C VAL A 13 18.01 24.55 0.54
N GLY A 14 17.21 25.57 0.29
CA GLY A 14 15.88 25.43 -0.33
C GLY A 14 15.94 24.86 -1.75
N ALA A 15 16.87 25.33 -2.58
CA ALA A 15 17.06 24.86 -3.94
C ALA A 15 17.52 23.40 -4.00
N VAL A 16 18.44 23.00 -3.11
CA VAL A 16 18.93 21.61 -3.04
C VAL A 16 17.82 20.67 -2.57
N ALA A 17 17.00 21.07 -1.59
CA ALA A 17 15.85 20.29 -1.16
C ALA A 17 14.82 20.10 -2.29
N ALA A 18 14.53 21.17 -3.05
CA ALA A 18 13.61 21.11 -4.19
C ALA A 18 14.13 20.18 -5.30
N VAL A 19 15.42 20.22 -5.63
CA VAL A 19 16.02 19.38 -6.68
C VAL A 19 16.04 17.89 -6.28
N VAL A 20 16.24 17.56 -5.00
CA VAL A 20 16.20 16.17 -4.53
C VAL A 20 14.79 15.59 -4.57
N VAL A 21 13.77 16.40 -4.26
CA VAL A 21 12.36 16.01 -4.40
C VAL A 21 12.00 15.81 -5.87
N GLN A 22 12.44 16.71 -6.76
CA GLN A 22 12.16 16.63 -8.19
C GLN A 22 12.82 15.42 -8.87
N ARG A 23 13.99 14.99 -8.42
CA ARG A 23 14.69 13.82 -9.01
C ARG A 23 14.07 12.48 -8.63
N ARG A 24 13.24 12.41 -7.58
CA ARG A 24 12.56 11.18 -7.15
C ARG A 24 11.26 10.88 -7.89
N SER A 25 10.68 11.83 -8.62
CA SER A 25 9.37 11.68 -9.27
C SER A 25 9.42 11.17 -10.72
N ASN A 26 10.61 11.01 -11.33
CA ASN A 26 10.75 10.77 -12.77
C ASN A 26 10.71 9.28 -13.23
N GLY A 27 10.15 8.37 -12.43
CA GLY A 27 10.37 6.91 -12.57
C GLY A 27 9.23 6.04 -13.13
N GLY A 28 8.05 6.55 -13.45
CA GLY A 28 6.95 5.72 -14.00
C GLY A 28 5.72 6.56 -14.32
N GLY A 29 5.06 6.24 -15.44
CA GLY A 29 3.95 7.00 -16.06
C GLY A 29 3.24 7.97 -15.14
N ALA A 30 3.48 9.26 -15.32
CA ALA A 30 3.02 10.30 -14.42
C ALA A 30 1.47 10.35 -14.42
N MET A 31 0.86 9.79 -13.38
CA MET A 31 -0.53 10.12 -13.03
C MET A 31 -0.61 11.64 -12.81
N SER A 32 -1.69 12.25 -13.29
CA SER A 32 -2.00 13.63 -12.95
C SER A 32 -2.08 13.79 -11.43
N ASP A 33 -1.80 14.99 -10.92
CA ASP A 33 -1.94 15.29 -9.49
C ASP A 33 -3.37 14.99 -8.99
N LEU A 34 -4.37 15.29 -9.83
CA LEU A 34 -5.78 14.96 -9.56
C LEU A 34 -6.04 13.45 -9.49
N ASP A 35 -5.39 12.66 -10.35
CA ASP A 35 -5.54 11.20 -10.34
C ASP A 35 -4.90 10.61 -9.08
N ALA A 36 -3.73 11.13 -8.70
CA ALA A 36 -3.00 10.69 -7.51
C ALA A 36 -3.78 11.03 -6.23
N GLU A 37 -4.34 12.23 -6.14
CA GLU A 37 -5.23 12.65 -5.05
C GLU A 37 -6.47 11.76 -4.96
N ALA A 38 -7.16 11.55 -6.08
CA ALA A 38 -8.37 10.74 -6.12
C ALA A 38 -8.11 9.30 -5.66
N GLU A 39 -6.96 8.73 -6.06
CA GLU A 39 -6.58 7.39 -5.64
C GLU A 39 -6.23 7.34 -4.15
N ALA A 40 -5.44 8.29 -3.64
CA ALA A 40 -5.12 8.39 -2.22
C ALA A 40 -6.40 8.49 -1.36
N ASN A 41 -7.34 9.34 -1.78
CA ASN A 41 -8.63 9.48 -1.10
C ASN A 41 -9.43 8.17 -1.12
N ARG A 42 -9.53 7.51 -2.29
CA ARG A 42 -10.20 6.21 -2.44
C ARG A 42 -9.68 5.18 -1.45
N TRP A 43 -8.35 5.04 -1.33
CA TRP A 43 -7.74 4.08 -0.42
C TRP A 43 -7.96 4.42 1.05
N VAL A 44 -7.90 5.71 1.43
CA VAL A 44 -8.18 6.15 2.80
C VAL A 44 -9.63 5.87 3.20
N VAL A 45 -10.59 6.19 2.34
CA VAL A 45 -12.02 5.90 2.57
C VAL A 45 -12.26 4.40 2.69
N ARG A 46 -11.69 3.61 1.78
CA ARG A 46 -11.80 2.14 1.79
C ARG A 46 -11.25 1.54 3.08
N LEU A 47 -10.11 2.03 3.56
CA LEU A 47 -9.51 1.60 4.82
C LEU A 47 -10.43 1.91 6.00
N GLY A 48 -10.99 3.14 6.05
CA GLY A 48 -11.93 3.55 7.08
C GLY A 48 -13.19 2.67 7.11
N GLY A 49 -13.79 2.42 5.94
CA GLY A 49 -14.94 1.51 5.83
C GLY A 49 -14.61 0.09 6.27
N SER A 50 -13.40 -0.40 5.96
CA SER A 50 -12.96 -1.74 6.38
C SER A 50 -12.77 -1.85 7.89
N LEU A 51 -12.33 -0.79 8.57
CA LEU A 51 -12.25 -0.73 10.04
C LEU A 51 -13.65 -0.74 10.68
N SER A 52 -14.59 0.01 10.11
CA SER A 52 -15.97 0.07 10.60
C SER A 52 -16.72 -1.25 10.45
N ALA A 53 -16.32 -2.12 9.52
CA ALA A 53 -16.96 -3.42 9.30
C ALA A 53 -16.68 -4.46 10.41
N PHE A 54 -15.75 -4.20 11.34
CA PHE A 54 -15.45 -5.14 12.44
C PHE A 54 -16.36 -4.92 13.66
N THR A 55 -17.09 -5.98 14.02
CA THR A 55 -17.96 -6.01 15.22
C THR A 55 -17.13 -6.07 16.51
N ALA A 56 -17.78 -5.85 17.66
CA ALA A 56 -17.13 -5.93 18.97
C ALA A 56 -16.51 -7.32 19.25
N GLY A 57 -17.18 -8.40 18.80
CA GLY A 57 -16.68 -9.78 18.96
C GLY A 57 -15.35 -10.04 18.27
N ALA A 58 -15.05 -9.35 17.17
CA ALA A 58 -13.76 -9.43 16.49
C ALA A 58 -12.57 -8.89 17.32
N ARG A 59 -12.84 -8.14 18.41
CA ARG A 59 -11.80 -7.57 19.29
C ARG A 59 -11.45 -8.45 20.49
N ALA A 60 -12.14 -9.60 20.66
CA ALA A 60 -11.85 -10.55 21.74
C ALA A 60 -10.53 -11.31 21.52
N ASP A 61 -10.13 -11.53 20.26
CA ASP A 61 -8.82 -12.09 19.95
C ASP A 61 -7.71 -11.05 20.11
N ARG A 62 -6.67 -11.41 20.87
CA ARG A 62 -5.57 -10.49 21.21
C ARG A 62 -4.73 -10.10 20.00
N THR A 63 -4.53 -11.02 19.06
CA THR A 63 -3.77 -10.77 17.83
C THR A 63 -4.57 -9.87 16.91
N ALA A 64 -5.84 -10.17 16.68
CA ALA A 64 -6.74 -9.35 15.89
C ALA A 64 -6.87 -7.92 16.46
N ALA A 65 -6.98 -7.78 17.78
CA ALA A 65 -7.06 -6.47 18.43
C ALA A 65 -5.80 -5.62 18.19
N ARG A 66 -4.60 -6.23 18.27
CA ARG A 66 -3.32 -5.54 17.98
C ARG A 66 -3.25 -5.07 16.54
N GLU A 67 -3.60 -5.95 15.61
CA GLU A 67 -3.59 -5.64 14.18
C GLU A 67 -4.63 -4.55 13.82
N LEU A 68 -5.83 -4.59 14.41
CA LEU A 68 -6.84 -3.54 14.23
C LEU A 68 -6.38 -2.19 14.79
N SER A 69 -5.67 -2.18 15.92
CA SER A 69 -5.06 -0.96 16.47
C SER A 69 -4.01 -0.38 15.52
N ALA A 70 -3.12 -1.23 14.98
CA ALA A 70 -2.13 -0.82 13.99
C ALA A 70 -2.78 -0.28 12.71
N ALA A 71 -3.84 -0.93 12.22
CA ALA A 71 -4.63 -0.46 11.07
C ALA A 71 -5.28 0.91 11.34
N ALA A 72 -5.86 1.10 12.53
CA ALA A 72 -6.46 2.38 12.93
C ALA A 72 -5.42 3.50 13.00
N GLU A 73 -4.22 3.21 13.49
CA GLU A 73 -3.13 4.18 13.54
C GLU A 73 -2.63 4.58 12.15
N ARG A 74 -2.50 3.60 11.23
CA ARG A 74 -2.19 3.88 9.83
C ARG A 74 -3.30 4.69 9.16
N HIS A 75 -4.57 4.45 9.49
CA HIS A 75 -5.68 5.24 8.96
C HIS A 75 -5.62 6.71 9.44
N ARG A 76 -5.37 6.96 10.73
CA ARG A 76 -5.19 8.33 11.25
C ARG A 76 -4.02 9.03 10.58
N THR A 77 -2.88 8.34 10.48
CA THR A 77 -1.68 8.86 9.80
C THR A 77 -1.96 9.20 8.35
N ALA A 78 -2.61 8.30 7.61
CA ALA A 78 -2.96 8.51 6.20
C ALA A 78 -3.94 9.69 6.03
N ARG A 79 -4.97 9.80 6.89
CA ARG A 79 -5.90 10.94 6.89
C ARG A 79 -5.19 12.26 7.16
N HIS A 80 -4.29 12.31 8.13
CA HIS A 80 -3.53 13.52 8.44
C HIS A 80 -2.67 13.95 7.25
N ARG A 81 -1.91 13.01 6.66
CA ARG A 81 -1.08 13.27 5.48
C ARG A 81 -1.90 13.69 4.26
N LEU A 82 -3.07 13.08 4.05
CA LEU A 82 -3.96 13.44 2.95
C LEU A 82 -4.42 14.90 3.04
N ALA A 83 -4.67 15.40 4.25
CA ALA A 83 -5.11 16.78 4.44
C ALA A 83 -4.05 17.82 4.03
N THR A 84 -2.76 17.48 4.19
CA THR A 84 -1.63 18.38 3.91
C THR A 84 -0.94 18.12 2.57
N ALA A 85 -1.19 16.98 1.91
CA ALA A 85 -0.57 16.62 0.65
C ALA A 85 -1.00 17.56 -0.49
N ARG A 86 -0.04 17.93 -1.34
CA ARG A 86 -0.23 18.85 -2.49
C ARG A 86 0.51 18.39 -3.74
N THR A 87 1.13 17.22 -3.71
CA THR A 87 1.92 16.69 -4.83
C THR A 87 1.65 15.22 -5.08
N PRO A 88 1.86 14.72 -6.31
CA PRO A 88 1.61 13.32 -6.63
C PRO A 88 2.44 12.36 -5.77
N ALA A 89 3.66 12.74 -5.42
CA ALA A 89 4.55 11.95 -4.57
C ALA A 89 4.04 11.84 -3.13
N GLU A 90 3.50 12.92 -2.57
CA GLU A 90 2.89 12.91 -1.24
C GLU A 90 1.61 12.08 -1.23
N TYR A 91 0.78 12.20 -2.26
CA TYR A 91 -0.40 11.34 -2.42
C TYR A 91 -0.03 9.86 -2.54
N ALA A 92 1.06 9.52 -3.24
CA ALA A 92 1.57 8.14 -3.28
C ALA A 92 1.99 7.63 -1.89
N VAL A 93 2.58 8.49 -1.04
CA VAL A 93 2.90 8.14 0.36
C VAL A 93 1.62 7.88 1.17
N VAL A 94 0.57 8.67 0.96
CA VAL A 94 -0.75 8.44 1.58
C VAL A 94 -1.30 7.08 1.17
N THR A 95 -1.32 6.78 -0.14
CA THR A 95 -1.78 5.50 -0.69
C THR A 95 -1.03 4.32 -0.08
N ARG A 96 0.31 4.39 -0.03
CA ARG A 96 1.13 3.35 0.60
C ARG A 96 0.78 3.16 2.08
N THR A 97 0.60 4.25 2.82
CA THR A 97 0.22 4.21 4.24
C THR A 97 -1.15 3.53 4.42
N ALA A 98 -2.11 3.82 3.54
CA ALA A 98 -3.43 3.19 3.58
C ALA A 98 -3.37 1.69 3.25
N LEU A 99 -2.54 1.29 2.27
CA LEU A 99 -2.32 -0.11 1.91
C LEU A 99 -1.68 -0.91 3.05
N GLU A 100 -0.75 -0.32 3.81
CA GLU A 100 -0.20 -0.94 5.02
C GLU A 100 -1.29 -1.17 6.08
N GLY A 101 -2.21 -0.22 6.26
CA GLY A 101 -3.40 -0.41 7.11
C GLY A 101 -4.29 -1.56 6.62
N MET A 102 -4.50 -1.69 5.31
CA MET A 102 -5.26 -2.80 4.71
C MET A 102 -4.57 -4.15 4.92
N HIS A 103 -3.23 -4.18 4.97
CA HIS A 103 -2.47 -5.39 5.31
C HIS A 103 -2.76 -5.83 6.76
N HIS A 104 -2.74 -4.90 7.71
CA HIS A 104 -3.12 -5.17 9.10
C HIS A 104 -4.58 -5.63 9.23
N ILE A 105 -5.51 -5.06 8.46
CA ILE A 105 -6.90 -5.57 8.39
C ILE A 105 -6.96 -7.02 7.92
N ARG A 106 -6.14 -7.40 6.93
CA ARG A 106 -6.06 -8.78 6.47
C ARG A 106 -5.48 -9.69 7.55
N ALA A 107 -4.41 -9.26 8.22
CA ALA A 107 -3.81 -10.01 9.33
C ALA A 107 -4.82 -10.22 10.48
N ALA A 108 -5.62 -9.21 10.81
CA ALA A 108 -6.71 -9.33 11.78
C ALA A 108 -7.77 -10.35 11.34
N ARG A 109 -8.19 -10.32 10.07
CA ARG A 109 -9.13 -11.32 9.53
C ARG A 109 -8.56 -12.74 9.53
N THR A 110 -7.26 -12.88 9.31
CA THR A 110 -6.56 -14.16 9.40
C THR A 110 -6.49 -14.67 10.83
N ALA A 111 -6.17 -13.81 11.81
CA ALA A 111 -6.20 -14.17 13.22
C ALA A 111 -7.59 -14.65 13.68
N LEU A 112 -8.65 -14.07 13.11
CA LEU A 112 -10.04 -14.46 13.37
C LEU A 112 -10.53 -15.65 12.54
N GLY A 113 -9.68 -16.24 11.68
CA GLY A 113 -10.06 -17.36 10.82
C GLY A 113 -11.04 -17.01 9.69
N ILE A 114 -11.31 -15.72 9.43
CA ILE A 114 -12.24 -15.24 8.40
C ILE A 114 -11.60 -15.36 7.00
N VAL A 115 -10.29 -15.11 6.92
CA VAL A 115 -9.52 -15.15 5.66
C VAL A 115 -8.33 -16.08 5.87
N PRO A 116 -8.09 -17.07 4.99
CA PRO A 116 -6.93 -17.94 5.12
C PRO A 116 -5.63 -17.12 5.11
N PRO A 117 -4.60 -17.53 5.88
CA PRO A 117 -3.30 -16.88 5.83
C PRO A 117 -2.75 -16.89 4.40
N PRO A 118 -1.88 -15.93 4.03
CA PRO A 118 -1.22 -15.98 2.73
C PRO A 118 -0.48 -17.31 2.61
N GLY A 119 -0.76 -18.04 1.51
CA GLY A 119 -0.04 -19.27 1.20
C GLY A 119 1.46 -18.99 1.04
N PRO A 120 2.32 -20.02 1.17
CA PRO A 120 3.74 -19.85 0.91
C PRO A 120 3.94 -19.28 -0.50
N PRO A 121 4.96 -18.43 -0.73
CA PRO A 121 5.26 -17.95 -2.07
C PRO A 121 5.43 -19.18 -2.96
N SER A 122 4.60 -19.30 -4.00
CA SER A 122 4.76 -20.34 -4.98
C SER A 122 6.10 -20.09 -5.67
N VAL A 123 7.15 -20.75 -5.20
CA VAL A 123 8.34 -20.98 -6.02
C VAL A 123 7.79 -21.66 -7.25
N GLY A 124 7.79 -20.95 -8.37
CA GLY A 124 7.31 -21.44 -9.64
C GLY A 124 8.13 -22.65 -10.02
N LEU A 125 7.71 -23.84 -9.57
CA LEU A 125 8.08 -25.06 -10.26
C LEU A 125 7.51 -24.89 -11.66
N PRO A 126 8.34 -24.91 -12.71
CA PRO A 126 7.85 -24.85 -14.07
C PRO A 126 6.79 -25.92 -14.20
N SER A 127 5.64 -25.53 -14.74
CA SER A 127 4.55 -26.44 -15.03
C SER A 127 5.11 -27.53 -15.94
N VAL A 128 5.52 -28.66 -15.37
CA VAL A 128 5.89 -29.85 -16.12
C VAL A 128 4.61 -30.25 -16.83
N GLY A 129 4.56 -29.88 -18.11
CA GLY A 129 3.48 -30.23 -19.01
C GLY A 129 3.43 -31.74 -19.13
N LEU A 130 2.66 -32.38 -18.27
CA LEU A 130 2.06 -33.68 -18.57
C LEU A 130 0.94 -33.42 -19.58
N ARG A 131 1.38 -33.03 -20.78
CA ARG A 131 0.56 -32.97 -21.97
C ARG A 131 0.24 -34.42 -22.32
N ARG A 132 -0.98 -34.81 -22.00
CA ARG A 132 -1.66 -36.03 -22.45
C ARG A 132 -1.26 -36.36 -23.90
N HIS A 133 -0.78 -37.57 -24.13
CA HIS A 133 -1.37 -38.38 -25.18
C HIS A 133 -1.26 -39.86 -24.81
N GLN A 134 -2.27 -40.29 -24.05
CA GLN A 134 -2.91 -41.58 -24.23
C GLN A 134 -3.03 -41.84 -25.74
N ARG A 135 -2.23 -42.75 -26.30
CA ARG A 135 -2.52 -43.36 -27.60
C ARG A 135 -3.26 -44.66 -27.30
N ASP A 136 -4.52 -44.68 -27.73
CA ASP A 136 -5.41 -45.83 -27.63
C ASP A 136 -4.85 -47.08 -28.34
N PRO A 137 -5.22 -48.29 -27.89
CA PRO A 137 -4.87 -49.54 -28.55
C PRO A 137 -5.81 -49.77 -29.75
N VAL A 138 -5.29 -49.64 -30.98
CA VAL A 138 -6.01 -50.12 -32.17
C VAL A 138 -5.75 -51.61 -32.34
N ARG A 139 -6.75 -52.38 -31.93
CA ARG A 139 -6.95 -53.79 -32.22
C ARG A 139 -7.44 -53.94 -33.67
N THR A 140 -6.60 -54.42 -34.58
CA THR A 140 -7.05 -55.08 -35.83
C THR A 140 -5.95 -55.97 -36.40
N ARG A 141 -5.97 -57.27 -36.10
CA ARG A 141 -6.30 -58.36 -37.03
C ARG A 141 -6.29 -59.69 -36.30
#